data_AF-A0AAU8EW48-F1
#
_entry.id   AF-A0AAU8EW48-F1
#
_cell.length_a   1.000
_cell.length_b   1.000
_cell.length_c   1.000
_cell.angle_alpha   90.00
_cell.angle_beta   90.00
_cell.angle_gamma   90.00
#
_symmetry.space_group_name_H-M   'P 1'
#
loop_
_entity.id
_entity.type
_entity.pdbx_description
1 polymer ?
#
loop_
_entity_poly.entity_id
_entity_poly.type
_entity_poly.pdbx_seq_one_letter_code
_entity_poly.pdbx_strand_id
1 'polypeptide(L)' 'MAHVLSGFMNLTDRLRFVFGPAAVGDSAAPVVHLHDDYEHASEDDLAQFEVETDSEGHHYAVRKSDLEK' A
#
# COMPACT_ATOMS: atom_id res chain seq x y z
N MET A 1 -8.88 -31.12 -10.90
CA MET A 1 -8.78 -29.74 -10.36
C MET A 1 -10.13 -29.01 -10.33
N ALA A 2 -10.89 -28.92 -11.43
CA ALA A 2 -12.18 -28.20 -11.48
C ALA A 2 -13.25 -28.70 -10.47
N HIS A 3 -13.37 -30.03 -10.27
CA HIS A 3 -14.33 -30.61 -9.32
C HIS A 3 -14.02 -30.28 -7.85
N VAL A 4 -12.74 -30.09 -7.50
CA VAL A 4 -12.33 -29.76 -6.12
C VAL A 4 -12.68 -28.31 -5.79
N LEU A 5 -12.45 -27.39 -6.74
CA LEU A 5 -12.87 -25.99 -6.63
C LEU A 5 -14.39 -25.86 -6.53
N SER A 6 -15.13 -26.62 -7.35
CA SER A 6 -16.60 -26.65 -7.31
C SER A 6 -17.14 -27.16 -5.97
N GLY A 7 -16.51 -28.19 -5.39
CA GLY A 7 -16.87 -28.70 -4.06
C GLY A 7 -16.63 -27.68 -2.95
N PHE A 8 -15.46 -27.02 -2.97
CA PHE A 8 -15.12 -25.97 -2.01
C PHE A 8 -16.09 -24.78 -2.06
N MET A 9 -16.39 -24.28 -3.27
CA MET A 9 -17.33 -23.17 -3.48
C MET A 9 -18.75 -23.50 -3.00
N ASN A 10 -19.23 -24.73 -3.24
CA ASN A 10 -20.54 -25.16 -2.76
C ASN A 10 -20.61 -25.29 -1.24
N LEU A 11 -19.52 -25.71 -0.59
CA LEU A 11 -19.48 -25.81 0.87
C LEU A 11 -19.52 -24.42 1.50
N THR A 12 -18.71 -23.48 1.01
CA THR A 12 -18.68 -22.11 1.52
C THR A 12 -19.99 -21.35 1.26
N ASP A 13 -20.67 -21.57 0.14
CA ASP A 13 -21.99 -20.98 -0.12
C ASP A 13 -23.05 -21.44 0.90
N ARG A 14 -23.00 -22.71 1.35
CA ARG A 14 -23.91 -23.20 2.39
C ARG A 14 -23.62 -22.61 3.76
N LEU A 15 -22.35 -22.35 4.08
CA LEU A 15 -21.95 -21.76 5.35
C LEU A 15 -22.48 -20.32 5.52
N ARG A 16 -22.75 -19.59 4.42
CA ARG A 16 -23.35 -18.23 4.48
C ARG A 16 -24.73 -18.18 5.12
N PHE A 17 -25.48 -19.30 5.10
CA PHE A 17 -26.81 -19.36 5.73
C PHE A 17 -26.73 -19.55 7.25
N VAL A 18 -25.59 -20.02 7.77
CA VAL A 18 -25.36 -20.22 9.21
C VAL A 18 -24.62 -19.02 9.81
N PHE A 19 -23.60 -18.52 9.11
CA PHE A 19 -22.75 -17.41 9.59
C PHE A 19 -23.19 -16.04 9.08
N GLY A 20 -24.21 -15.98 8.21
CA GLY A 20 -24.61 -14.75 7.54
C GLY A 20 -23.71 -14.41 6.34
N PRO A 21 -23.98 -13.28 5.66
CA PRO A 21 -23.12 -12.79 4.61
C PRO A 21 -21.70 -12.55 5.15
N ALA A 22 -20.68 -12.76 4.31
CA ALA A 22 -19.31 -12.41 4.66
C ALA A 22 -19.27 -10.94 5.11
N ALA A 23 -18.54 -10.67 6.19
CA ALA A 23 -18.30 -9.31 6.63
C ALA A 23 -17.55 -8.56 5.51
N VAL A 24 -18.29 -7.79 4.72
CA VAL A 24 -17.70 -6.78 3.85
C VAL A 24 -17.18 -5.72 4.80
N GLY A 25 -15.87 -5.55 4.87
CA GLY A 25 -15.26 -4.51 5.69
C GLY A 25 -15.94 -3.17 5.41
N ASP A 26 -16.13 -2.36 6.45
CA ASP A 26 -16.76 -1.05 6.32
C ASP A 26 -15.98 -0.22 5.29
N SER A 27 -16.60 0.09 4.15
CA SER A 27 -15.97 0.86 3.09
C SER A 27 -15.78 2.32 3.46
N ALA A 28 -16.42 2.78 4.54
CA ALA A 28 -16.19 4.10 5.12
C ALA A 28 -15.13 4.08 6.23
N ALA A 29 -14.62 2.91 6.62
CA ALA A 29 -13.54 2.84 7.60
C ALA A 29 -12.25 3.43 7.02
N PRO A 30 -11.49 4.21 7.82
CA PRO A 30 -10.23 4.79 7.37
C PRO A 30 -9.22 3.67 7.08
N VAL A 31 -8.52 3.78 5.96
CA VAL A 31 -7.38 2.93 5.66
C VAL A 31 -6.23 3.35 6.57
N VAL A 32 -5.89 2.53 7.54
CA VAL A 32 -4.73 2.75 8.42
C VAL A 32 -3.52 2.09 7.76
N HIS A 33 -2.64 2.91 7.17
CA HIS A 33 -1.32 2.45 6.76
C HIS A 33 -0.43 2.43 8.00
N LEU A 34 0.01 1.24 8.39
CA LEU A 34 1.02 1.07 9.43
C LEU A 34 2.37 0.97 8.74
N HIS A 35 3.22 1.97 8.94
CA HIS A 35 4.58 1.93 8.44
C HIS A 35 5.40 0.87 9.17
N ASP A 36 6.13 0.07 8.41
CA ASP A 36 7.17 -0.79 8.95
C ASP A 36 8.50 -0.04 9.10
N ASP A 37 9.48 -0.69 9.73
CA ASP A 37 10.79 -0.07 9.97
C ASP A 37 11.51 0.32 8.67
N TYR A 38 11.24 -0.38 7.56
CA TYR A 38 11.86 -0.11 6.26
C TYR A 38 11.23 1.10 5.58
N GLU A 39 9.91 1.25 5.68
CA GLU A 39 9.20 2.42 5.19
C GLU A 39 9.66 3.68 5.92
N HIS A 40 9.79 3.61 7.25
CA HIS A 40 10.28 4.76 8.04
C HIS A 40 11.72 5.14 7.68
N ALA A 41 12.61 4.14 7.55
CA ALA A 41 14.00 4.39 7.14
C ALA A 41 14.09 5.01 5.73
N SER A 42 13.19 4.61 4.82
CA SER A 42 13.12 5.20 3.48
C SER A 42 12.65 6.65 3.51
N GLU A 43 11.68 7.00 4.36
CA GLU A 43 11.23 8.39 4.54
C GLU A 43 12.35 9.29 5.06
N ASP A 44 13.12 8.80 6.04
CA ASP A 44 14.26 9.52 6.61
C ASP A 44 15.36 9.80 5.58
N ASP A 45 15.67 8.82 4.71
CA ASP A 45 16.64 9.00 3.61
C ASP A 45 16.12 9.99 2.56
N LEU A 46 14.84 9.89 2.19
CA LEU A 46 14.20 10.80 1.23
C LEU A 46 14.13 12.24 1.75
N ALA A 47 13.98 12.46 3.05
CA ALA A 47 13.95 13.79 3.66
C ALA A 47 15.26 14.59 3.48
N GLN A 48 16.35 13.92 3.12
CA GLN A 48 17.65 14.53 2.83
C GLN A 48 17.77 15.10 1.41
N PHE A 49 16.78 14.88 0.54
CA PHE A 49 16.77 15.40 -0.82
C PHE A 49 15.95 16.68 -0.94
N GLU A 50 16.34 17.52 -1.88
CA GLU A 50 15.63 18.70 -2.34
C GLU A 50 15.37 18.59 -3.85
N VAL A 51 14.23 19.07 -4.32
CA VAL A 51 13.87 19.00 -5.74
C VAL A 51 14.26 20.31 -6.40
N GLU A 52 15.24 20.26 -7.29
CA GLU A 52 15.63 21.40 -8.12
C GLU A 52 14.96 21.34 -9.49
N THR A 53 14.67 22.50 -10.04
CA THR A 53 14.13 22.64 -11.40
C THR A 53 15.10 23.44 -12.25
N ASP A 54 15.53 22.88 -13.36
CA ASP A 54 16.40 23.59 -14.30
C ASP A 54 15.62 24.61 -15.17
N SER A 55 16.34 25.40 -15.96
CA SER A 55 15.75 26.39 -16.86
C SER A 55 14.96 25.78 -18.03
N GLU A 56 15.12 24.48 -18.30
CA GLU A 56 14.39 23.73 -19.32
C GLU A 56 13.12 23.08 -18.75
N GLY A 57 12.93 23.10 -17.43
CA GLY A 57 11.77 22.57 -16.71
C GLY A 57 11.92 21.13 -16.23
N HIS A 58 13.14 20.57 -16.21
CA HIS A 58 13.38 19.24 -15.66
C HIS A 58 13.53 19.28 -14.13
N HIS A 59 13.01 18.26 -13.46
CA HIS A 59 13.06 18.13 -12.00
C HIS A 59 14.03 17.03 -11.58
N TYR A 60 14.98 17.37 -10.70
CA TYR A 60 15.96 16.43 -10.17
C TYR A 60 16.00 16.47 -8.65
N ALA A 61 16.18 15.31 -8.02
CA ALA A 61 16.43 15.23 -6.60
C ALA A 61 17.93 15.41 -6.33
N VAL A 62 18.29 16.43 -5.56
CA VAL A 62 19.66 16.75 -5.16
C VAL A 62 19.78 16.53 -3.65
N ARG A 63 20.87 15.93 -3.16
CA ARG A 63 21.08 15.80 -1.71
C ARG A 63 21.44 17.15 -1.12
N LYS A 64 20.85 17.50 0.02
CA LYS A 64 21.14 18.76 0.74
C LYS A 64 22.63 18.95 1.03
N SER A 65 23.35 17.87 1.34
CA SER A 65 24.81 17.90 1.58
C SER A 65 25.64 18.37 0.38
N ASP A 66 25.12 18.24 -0.83
CA ASP A 66 25.81 18.62 -2.06
C ASP A 66 25.57 20.09 -2.43
N LEU A 67 24.57 20.74 -1.81
CA LEU A 67 24.24 22.16 -1.98
C LEU A 67 25.02 23.08 -1.01
N GLU A 68 25.46 22.56 0.13
CA GLU A 68 26.18 23.34 1.17
C GLU A 68 27.70 23.51 0.91
N LYS A 69 28.20 23.13 -0.28
CA LYS A 69 29.59 23.30 -0.70
C LYS A 69 29.80 24.51 -1.60
#